data_AF-A0A0S8I619-F1
#
_entry.id   AF-A0A0S8I619-F1
#
_cell.length_a   1.000
_cell.length_b   1.000
_cell.length_c   1.000
_cell.angle_alpha   90.00
_cell.angle_beta   90.00
_cell.angle_gamma   90.00
#
_symmetry.space_group_name_H-M   'P 1'
#
loop_
_entity.id
_entity.type
_entity.pdbx_description
1 polymer ?
#
loop_
_entity_poly.entity_id
_entity_poly.type
_entity_poly.pdbx_seq_one_letter_code
_entity_poly.pdbx_strand_id
1 'polypeptide(L)'
;MKHQPFESWLYEREVLTKDQARDLEDHLEICDSCRALATAWTDIEGQLYSASLVAPAPGFSRRWRAHLADHRRRANHRQMSAMLLMTTAGLAVLSVLFGAELLPLLEPAVPTLVAWGGKVASLVANLNMFRLIMGILVEATVENVPLVYRVVLPLSLAGLAAFWVISIYRLSYRRIRKE
;
A
#
# COMPACT_ATOMS: atom_id res chain seq x y z
N MET A 1 -18.73 35.84 -51.92
CA MET A 1 -17.33 35.38 -51.80
C MET A 1 -17.10 34.92 -50.35
N LYS A 2 -16.14 34.03 -50.08
CA LYS A 2 -15.85 33.54 -48.72
C LYS A 2 -14.82 34.49 -48.07
N HIS A 3 -15.25 35.31 -47.10
CA HIS A 3 -14.38 36.32 -46.43
C HIS A 3 -13.60 35.76 -45.23
N GLN A 4 -14.11 34.68 -44.63
CA GLN A 4 -13.63 34.11 -43.38
C GLN A 4 -12.10 33.87 -43.27
N PRO A 5 -11.41 33.26 -44.26
CA PRO A 5 -9.97 33.00 -44.10
C PRO A 5 -9.14 34.29 -44.08
N PHE A 6 -9.52 35.28 -44.89
CA PHE A 6 -8.82 36.55 -44.99
C PHE A 6 -9.00 37.42 -43.74
N GLU A 7 -10.19 37.37 -43.13
CA GLU A 7 -10.44 38.03 -41.84
C GLU A 7 -9.57 37.44 -40.73
N SER A 8 -9.47 36.10 -40.62
CA SER A 8 -8.57 35.48 -39.63
C SER A 8 -7.11 35.87 -39.85
N TRP A 9 -6.65 35.87 -41.10
CA TRP A 9 -5.29 36.24 -41.45
C TRP A 9 -4.96 37.70 -41.13
N LEU A 10 -5.96 38.57 -41.15
CA LEU A 10 -5.79 39.97 -40.78
C LEU A 10 -5.40 40.15 -39.30
N TYR A 11 -5.98 39.34 -38.41
CA TYR A 11 -5.70 39.38 -36.97
C TYR A 11 -4.41 38.63 -36.58
N GLU A 12 -4.04 37.61 -37.34
CA GLU A 12 -2.90 36.72 -37.06
C GLU A 12 -1.68 37.02 -37.95
N ARG A 13 -1.49 38.29 -38.31
CA ARG A 13 -0.57 38.72 -39.37
C ARG A 13 0.89 38.27 -39.15
N GLU A 14 1.32 38.08 -37.90
CA GLU A 14 2.65 37.57 -37.53
C GLU A 14 2.89 36.08 -37.87
N VAL A 15 1.84 35.30 -38.11
CA VAL A 15 1.90 33.83 -38.25
C VAL A 15 1.71 33.37 -39.72
N LEU A 16 1.54 34.31 -40.65
CA LEU A 16 1.24 34.00 -42.06
C LEU A 16 2.46 33.44 -42.83
N THR A 17 2.21 32.44 -43.67
CA THR A 17 3.19 32.02 -44.69
C THR A 17 3.25 33.04 -45.83
N LYS A 18 4.34 33.02 -46.61
CA LYS A 18 4.52 33.96 -47.74
C LYS A 18 3.42 33.86 -48.79
N ASP A 19 2.90 32.66 -49.02
CA ASP A 19 1.83 32.44 -50.00
C ASP A 19 0.50 32.98 -49.46
N GLN A 20 0.20 32.76 -48.18
CA GLN A 20 -1.00 33.33 -47.52
C GLN A 20 -0.98 34.86 -47.45
N ALA A 21 0.19 35.46 -47.25
CA ALA A 21 0.35 36.91 -47.26
C ALA A 21 0.05 37.51 -48.64
N ARG A 22 0.52 36.85 -49.72
CA ARG A 22 0.21 37.25 -51.10
C ARG A 22 -1.27 37.11 -51.42
N ASP A 23 -1.87 35.95 -51.09
CA ASP A 23 -3.30 35.72 -51.31
C ASP A 23 -4.17 36.73 -50.53
N LEU A 24 -3.71 37.16 -49.35
CA LEU A 24 -4.36 38.21 -48.58
C LEU A 24 -4.25 39.58 -49.26
N GLU A 25 -3.07 39.96 -49.76
CA GLU A 25 -2.87 41.22 -50.50
C GLU A 25 -3.76 41.26 -51.75
N ASP A 26 -3.77 40.20 -52.55
CA ASP A 26 -4.61 40.06 -53.73
C ASP A 26 -6.11 40.20 -53.38
N HIS A 27 -6.54 39.64 -52.24
CA HIS A 27 -7.92 39.76 -51.79
C HIS A 27 -8.29 41.19 -51.36
N LEU A 28 -7.37 41.90 -50.69
CA LEU A 28 -7.60 43.29 -50.25
C LEU A 28 -7.74 44.25 -51.45
N GLU A 29 -7.13 43.94 -52.60
CA GLU A 29 -7.29 44.73 -53.83
C GLU A 29 -8.69 44.64 -54.44
N ILE A 30 -9.41 43.53 -54.22
CA ILE A 30 -10.68 43.24 -54.90
C ILE A 30 -11.87 43.39 -53.93
N CYS A 31 -11.63 43.28 -52.62
CA CYS A 31 -12.69 43.27 -51.61
C CYS A 31 -12.66 44.52 -50.71
N ASP A 32 -13.63 45.42 -50.92
CA ASP A 32 -13.76 46.65 -50.14
C ASP A 32 -14.01 46.41 -48.65
N SER A 33 -14.77 45.36 -48.28
CA SER A 33 -15.08 45.07 -46.88
C SER A 33 -13.84 44.62 -46.10
N CYS A 34 -13.04 43.71 -46.68
CA CYS A 34 -11.80 43.26 -46.06
C CYS A 34 -10.73 44.36 -46.04
N ARG A 35 -10.72 45.27 -47.03
CA ARG A 35 -9.87 46.46 -47.01
C ARG A 35 -10.23 47.42 -45.89
N ALA A 36 -11.52 47.71 -45.71
CA ALA A 36 -11.99 48.56 -44.61
C ALA A 36 -11.62 47.96 -43.24
N LEU A 37 -11.73 46.63 -43.09
CA LEU A 37 -11.30 45.93 -41.89
C LEU A 37 -9.78 46.03 -41.68
N ALA A 38 -8.97 45.86 -42.73
CA ALA A 38 -7.52 46.02 -42.69
C ALA A 38 -7.10 47.41 -42.20
N THR A 39 -7.74 48.46 -42.72
CA THR A 39 -7.46 49.83 -42.31
C THR A 39 -7.86 50.11 -40.87
N ALA A 40 -9.03 49.62 -40.45
CA ALA A 40 -9.51 49.78 -39.08
C ALA A 40 -8.61 49.05 -38.07
N TRP A 41 -8.16 47.83 -38.43
CA TRP A 41 -7.26 47.05 -37.59
C TRP A 41 -5.90 47.73 -37.42
N THR A 42 -5.32 48.23 -38.51
CA THR A 42 -4.03 48.94 -38.48
C THR A 42 -4.11 50.21 -37.64
N ASP A 43 -5.23 50.93 -37.69
CA ASP A 43 -5.46 52.13 -36.88
C ASP A 43 -5.54 51.78 -35.38
N ILE A 44 -6.30 50.74 -35.01
CA ILE A 44 -6.40 50.26 -33.62
C ILE A 44 -5.03 49.81 -33.09
N GLU A 45 -4.28 49.05 -33.91
CA GLU A 45 -2.95 48.60 -33.55
C GLU A 45 -2.00 49.79 -33.33
N GLY A 46 -2.06 50.80 -34.19
CA GLY A 46 -1.35 52.07 -34.01
C GLY A 46 -1.74 52.79 -32.72
N GLN A 47 -3.02 52.82 -32.38
CA GLN A 47 -3.52 53.41 -31.12
C GLN A 47 -3.03 52.64 -29.88
N LEU A 48 -2.99 51.31 -29.94
CA LEU A 48 -2.49 50.44 -28.87
C LEU A 48 -0.98 50.62 -28.66
N TYR A 49 -0.19 50.66 -29.74
CA TYR A 49 1.26 50.86 -29.64
C TYR A 49 1.66 52.29 -29.26
N SER A 50 0.84 53.28 -29.61
CA SER A 50 1.05 54.68 -29.20
C SER A 50 0.53 55.00 -27.81
N ALA A 51 -0.29 54.12 -27.21
CA ALA A 51 -0.76 54.27 -25.85
C ALA A 51 0.43 54.25 -24.87
N SER A 52 0.52 55.27 -24.02
CA SER A 52 1.56 55.34 -23.01
C SER A 52 1.42 54.20 -21.99
N LEU A 53 2.49 53.44 -21.75
CA LEU A 53 2.51 52.48 -20.66
C LEU A 53 2.36 53.21 -19.32
N VAL A 54 1.28 52.91 -18.60
CA VAL A 54 1.01 53.50 -17.29
C VAL A 54 1.90 52.81 -16.24
N ALA A 55 2.78 53.59 -15.62
CA ALA A 55 3.60 53.09 -14.53
C ALA A 55 2.72 52.77 -13.29
N PRO A 56 3.07 51.72 -12.52
CA PRO A 56 2.34 51.41 -11.30
C PRO A 56 2.45 52.57 -10.30
N ALA A 57 1.34 52.86 -9.61
CA ALA A 57 1.30 53.90 -8.60
C ALA A 57 2.40 53.69 -7.53
N PRO A 58 2.98 54.78 -6.99
CA PRO A 58 4.06 54.70 -6.02
C PRO A 58 3.70 53.77 -4.84
N GLY A 59 4.67 52.97 -4.41
CA GLY A 59 4.49 51.99 -3.34
C GLY A 59 3.73 50.72 -3.73
N PHE A 60 3.41 50.51 -5.02
CA PHE A 60 2.78 49.27 -5.52
C PHE A 60 3.49 48.01 -5.02
N SER A 61 4.82 47.94 -5.21
CA SER A 61 5.62 46.78 -4.80
C SER A 61 5.53 46.49 -3.30
N ARG A 62 5.44 47.54 -2.47
CA ARG A 62 5.27 47.42 -1.02
C ARG A 62 3.87 46.88 -0.66
N ARG A 63 2.81 47.44 -1.26
CA ARG A 63 1.42 46.96 -1.04
C ARG A 63 1.27 45.52 -1.50
N TRP A 64 1.81 45.19 -2.67
CA TRP A 64 1.80 43.84 -3.22
C TRP A 64 2.50 42.83 -2.32
N ARG A 65 3.72 43.15 -1.86
CA ARG A 65 4.47 42.29 -0.94
C ARG A 65 3.73 42.07 0.38
N ALA A 66 3.10 43.11 0.93
CA ALA A 66 2.30 43.00 2.15
C ALA A 66 1.09 42.07 1.94
N HIS A 67 0.34 42.26 0.85
CA HIS A 67 -0.77 41.37 0.50
C HIS A 67 -0.34 39.93 0.28
N LEU A 68 0.76 39.73 -0.44
CA LEU A 68 1.31 38.40 -0.72
C LEU A 68 1.72 37.68 0.57
N ALA A 69 2.33 38.39 1.51
CA ALA A 69 2.71 37.83 2.80
C ALA A 69 1.48 37.42 3.62
N ASP A 70 0.44 38.25 3.67
CA ASP A 70 -0.81 37.92 4.36
C ASP A 70 -1.50 36.72 3.70
N HIS A 71 -1.59 36.72 2.37
CA HIS A 71 -2.22 35.63 1.63
C HIS A 71 -1.49 34.30 1.81
N ARG A 72 -0.14 34.31 1.82
CA ARG A 72 0.68 33.13 2.12
C ARG A 72 0.50 32.65 3.56
N ARG A 73 0.43 33.56 4.54
CA ARG A 73 0.16 33.18 5.93
C ARG A 73 -1.18 32.48 6.07
N ARG A 74 -2.25 33.02 5.47
CA ARG A 74 -3.59 32.40 5.50
C ARG A 74 -3.61 31.05 4.81
N ALA A 75 -2.93 30.91 3.67
CA ALA A 75 -2.81 29.64 2.96
C ALA A 75 -2.06 28.60 3.80
N ASN A 76 -0.92 28.97 4.37
CA ASN A 76 -0.12 28.08 5.24
C ASN A 76 -0.91 27.65 6.47
N HIS A 77 -1.63 28.56 7.13
CA HIS A 77 -2.46 28.21 8.29
C HIS A 77 -3.54 27.19 7.93
N ARG A 78 -4.24 27.38 6.80
CA ARG A 78 -5.25 26.42 6.31
C ARG A 78 -4.64 25.07 5.98
N GLN A 79 -3.47 25.05 5.35
CA GLN A 79 -2.77 23.81 5.01
C GLN A 79 -2.30 23.08 6.26
N MET A 80 -1.72 23.79 7.24
CA MET A 80 -1.31 23.21 8.53
C MET A 80 -2.50 22.66 9.29
N SER A 81 -3.61 23.39 9.39
CA SER A 81 -4.80 22.89 10.09
C SER A 81 -5.41 21.68 9.39
N ALA A 82 -5.45 21.67 8.06
CA ALA A 82 -5.93 20.53 7.29
C ALA A 82 -5.02 19.31 7.46
N MET A 83 -3.70 19.51 7.43
CA MET A 83 -2.72 18.44 7.64
C MET A 83 -2.84 17.87 9.05
N LEU A 84 -2.90 18.73 10.07
CA LEU A 84 -3.10 18.29 11.46
C LEU A 84 -4.40 17.51 11.62
N LEU A 85 -5.50 17.99 11.04
CA LEU A 85 -6.79 17.31 11.10
C LEU A 85 -6.72 15.94 10.43
N MET A 86 -6.11 15.85 9.25
CA MET A 86 -5.94 14.57 8.56
C MET A 86 -5.04 13.61 9.32
N THR A 87 -3.92 14.06 9.88
CA THR A 87 -3.02 13.19 10.65
C THR A 87 -3.67 12.74 11.95
N THR A 88 -4.39 13.62 12.67
CA THR A 88 -5.12 13.23 13.88
C THR A 88 -6.27 12.28 13.58
N ALA A 89 -7.01 12.51 12.50
CA ALA A 89 -8.10 11.62 12.08
C ALA A 89 -7.54 10.25 11.65
N GLY A 90 -6.46 10.24 10.87
CA GLY A 90 -5.77 9.01 10.47
C GLY A 90 -5.26 8.23 11.66
N LEU A 91 -4.62 8.90 12.63
CA LEU A 91 -4.14 8.27 13.85
C LEU A 91 -5.29 7.71 14.70
N ALA A 92 -6.40 8.43 14.80
CA ALA A 92 -7.59 7.96 15.52
C ALA A 92 -8.19 6.71 14.86
N VAL A 93 -8.31 6.69 13.54
CA VAL A 93 -8.79 5.51 12.78
C VAL A 93 -7.86 4.32 12.98
N LEU A 94 -6.55 4.52 12.85
CA LEU A 94 -5.57 3.46 13.12
C LEU A 94 -5.67 2.96 14.56
N SER A 95 -5.80 3.87 15.53
CA SER A 95 -5.92 3.50 16.95
C SER A 95 -7.18 2.69 17.21
N VAL A 96 -8.30 2.96 16.52
CA VAL A 96 -9.54 2.16 16.65
C VAL A 96 -9.34 0.77 16.02
N LEU A 97 -8.78 0.69 14.82
CA LEU A 97 -8.55 -0.58 14.13
C LEU A 97 -7.61 -1.50 14.93
N PHE A 98 -6.45 -0.99 15.35
CA PHE A 98 -5.49 -1.75 16.13
C PHE A 98 -5.92 -1.93 17.58
N GLY A 99 -6.59 -0.94 18.18
CA GLY A 99 -7.08 -1.01 19.55
C GLY A 99 -8.14 -2.10 19.72
N ALA A 100 -9.05 -2.24 18.75
CA ALA A 100 -10.05 -3.31 18.73
C ALA A 100 -9.41 -4.71 18.69
N GLU A 101 -8.30 -4.87 17.97
CA GLU A 101 -7.55 -6.14 17.96
C GLU A 101 -6.72 -6.36 19.23
N LEU A 102 -6.23 -5.30 19.89
CA LEU A 102 -5.47 -5.41 21.13
C LEU A 102 -6.35 -5.70 22.37
N LEU A 103 -7.58 -5.18 22.41
CA LEU A 103 -8.54 -5.41 23.49
C LEU A 103 -8.67 -6.90 23.90
N PRO A 104 -8.87 -7.87 22.99
CA PRO A 104 -8.93 -9.28 23.33
C PRO A 104 -7.58 -9.91 23.70
N LEU A 105 -6.44 -9.24 23.53
CA LEU A 105 -5.16 -9.69 24.11
C LEU A 105 -5.03 -9.31 25.60
N LEU A 106 -5.70 -8.24 26.05
CA LEU A 106 -5.70 -7.82 27.45
C LEU A 106 -6.68 -8.63 28.32
N GLU A 107 -7.71 -9.24 27.72
CA GLU A 107 -8.77 -9.92 28.47
C GLU A 107 -8.49 -11.34 28.99
N PRO A 108 -7.73 -12.26 28.34
CA PRO A 108 -7.83 -13.65 28.71
C PRO A 108 -6.71 -14.03 29.68
N ALA A 109 -6.80 -13.57 30.93
CA ALA A 109 -6.10 -14.22 32.03
C ALA A 109 -6.89 -15.43 32.56
N VAL A 110 -8.22 -15.35 32.55
CA VAL A 110 -9.11 -16.37 33.14
C VAL A 110 -9.46 -17.52 32.18
N PRO A 111 -9.97 -17.31 30.94
CA PRO A 111 -10.34 -18.41 30.04
C PRO A 111 -9.13 -19.21 29.57
N THR A 112 -7.94 -18.59 29.46
CA THR A 112 -6.68 -19.30 29.18
C THR A 112 -6.27 -20.19 30.35
N LEU A 113 -6.34 -19.71 31.60
CA LEU A 113 -6.08 -20.52 32.80
C LEU A 113 -7.03 -21.73 32.90
N VAL A 114 -8.31 -21.52 32.62
CA VAL A 114 -9.31 -22.60 32.58
C VAL A 114 -9.02 -23.59 31.44
N ALA A 115 -8.63 -23.11 30.25
CA ALA A 115 -8.26 -23.97 29.13
C ALA A 115 -7.00 -24.80 29.43
N TRP A 116 -6.00 -24.23 30.11
CA TRP A 116 -4.82 -24.96 30.59
C TRP A 116 -5.19 -26.00 31.64
N GLY A 117 -6.05 -25.66 32.60
CA GLY A 117 -6.59 -26.60 33.59
C GLY A 117 -7.32 -27.77 32.93
N GLY A 118 -8.15 -27.50 31.93
CA GLY A 118 -8.86 -28.51 31.14
C GLY A 118 -7.91 -29.45 30.38
N LYS A 119 -6.82 -28.92 29.79
CA LYS A 119 -5.80 -29.74 29.14
C LYS A 119 -5.08 -30.66 30.12
N VAL A 120 -4.70 -30.16 31.29
CA VAL A 120 -4.07 -30.98 32.34
C VAL A 120 -5.02 -32.08 32.82
N ALA A 121 -6.29 -31.73 33.08
CA ALA A 121 -7.30 -32.71 33.46
C ALA A 121 -7.51 -33.80 32.39
N SER A 122 -7.53 -33.42 31.10
CA SER A 122 -7.63 -34.37 29.99
C SER A 122 -6.39 -35.27 29.87
N LEU A 123 -5.18 -34.75 30.14
CA LEU A 123 -3.95 -35.55 30.14
C LEU A 123 -4.00 -36.60 31.25
N VAL A 124 -4.42 -36.20 32.46
CA VAL A 124 -4.59 -37.10 33.60
C VAL A 124 -5.68 -38.14 33.31
N ALA A 125 -6.82 -37.74 32.73
CA ALA A 125 -7.88 -38.67 32.33
C ALA A 125 -7.39 -39.68 31.30
N ASN A 126 -6.64 -39.23 30.29
CA ASN A 126 -6.07 -40.10 29.25
C ASN A 126 -5.04 -41.08 29.84
N LEU A 127 -4.19 -40.64 30.77
CA LEU A 127 -3.24 -41.51 31.45
C LEU A 127 -3.94 -42.55 32.32
N ASN A 128 -5.00 -42.15 33.03
CA ASN A 128 -5.81 -43.08 33.82
C ASN A 128 -6.53 -44.09 32.93
N MET A 129 -7.10 -43.66 31.81
CA MET A 129 -7.76 -44.55 30.85
C MET A 129 -6.75 -45.51 30.22
N PHE A 130 -5.57 -45.01 29.85
CA PHE A 130 -4.48 -45.85 29.33
C PHE A 130 -4.02 -46.88 30.38
N ARG A 131 -3.87 -46.47 31.65
CA ARG A 131 -3.54 -47.38 32.74
C ARG A 131 -4.61 -48.46 32.94
N LEU A 132 -5.88 -48.10 32.81
CA LEU A 132 -7.01 -49.02 33.00
C LEU A 132 -7.08 -50.04 31.85
N ILE A 133 -6.94 -49.57 30.61
CA ILE A 133 -6.87 -50.44 29.42
C ILE A 133 -5.64 -51.36 29.49
N MET A 134 -4.47 -50.81 29.83
CA MET A 134 -3.26 -51.62 29.99
C MET A 134 -3.36 -52.62 31.14
N GLY A 135 -4.01 -52.25 32.24
CA GLY A 135 -4.29 -53.16 33.35
C GLY A 135 -5.11 -54.36 32.90
N ILE A 136 -6.22 -54.11 32.20
CA ILE A 136 -7.06 -55.17 31.63
C ILE A 136 -6.28 -56.02 30.64
N LEU A 137 -5.48 -55.41 29.77
CA LEU A 137 -4.69 -56.14 28.78
C LEU A 137 -3.62 -57.02 29.42
N VAL A 138 -2.93 -56.51 30.44
CA VAL A 138 -1.93 -57.24 31.22
C VAL A 138 -2.60 -58.36 32.01
N GLU A 139 -3.72 -58.11 32.67
CA GLU A 139 -4.44 -59.14 33.44
C GLU A 139 -5.00 -60.22 32.51
N ALA A 140 -5.64 -59.85 31.39
CA ALA A 140 -6.13 -60.79 30.39
C ALA A 140 -5.01 -61.62 29.75
N THR A 141 -3.82 -61.04 29.54
CA THR A 141 -2.66 -61.78 29.04
C THR A 141 -2.04 -62.67 30.12
N VAL A 142 -1.96 -62.21 31.37
CA VAL A 142 -1.44 -62.99 32.51
C VAL A 142 -2.43 -64.08 32.95
N GLU A 143 -3.70 -64.02 32.59
CA GLU A 143 -4.64 -65.11 32.91
C GLU A 143 -4.73 -66.13 31.76
N ASN A 144 -4.83 -65.67 30.50
CA ASN A 144 -5.17 -66.55 29.38
C ASN A 144 -3.97 -67.09 28.57
N VAL A 145 -2.77 -66.54 28.73
CA VAL A 145 -1.61 -66.93 27.91
C VAL A 145 -0.80 -68.02 28.63
N PRO A 146 -0.46 -69.16 28.00
CA PRO A 146 0.40 -70.20 28.61
C PRO A 146 1.78 -69.66 29.04
N LEU A 147 2.36 -70.20 30.12
CA LEU A 147 3.64 -69.74 30.72
C LEU A 147 4.78 -69.59 29.69
N VAL A 148 4.83 -70.49 28.70
CA VAL A 148 5.82 -70.47 27.61
C VAL A 148 5.81 -69.15 26.85
N TYR A 149 4.65 -68.66 26.45
CA TYR A 149 4.53 -67.42 25.67
C TYR A 149 4.84 -66.17 26.52
N ARG A 150 4.61 -66.21 27.85
CA ARG A 150 4.91 -65.08 28.75
C ARG A 150 6.41 -64.81 28.90
N VAL A 151 7.25 -65.84 28.80
CA VAL A 151 8.71 -65.71 28.96
C VAL A 151 9.40 -65.61 27.60
N VAL A 152 8.98 -66.43 26.62
CA VAL A 152 9.66 -66.50 25.31
C VAL A 152 9.45 -65.22 24.49
N LEU A 153 8.28 -64.59 24.57
CA LEU A 153 7.93 -63.42 23.77
C LEU A 153 8.67 -62.13 24.20
N PRO A 154 8.75 -61.75 25.50
CA PRO A 154 9.59 -60.63 25.90
C PRO A 154 11.09 -60.92 25.72
N LEU A 155 11.53 -62.18 25.91
CA LEU A 155 12.93 -62.55 25.69
C LEU A 155 13.33 -62.45 24.22
N SER A 156 12.45 -62.86 23.30
CA SER A 156 12.70 -62.73 21.86
C SER A 156 12.68 -61.27 21.40
N LEU A 157 11.75 -60.45 21.90
CA LEU A 157 11.71 -59.00 21.63
C LEU A 157 12.96 -58.29 22.18
N ALA A 158 13.37 -58.60 23.41
CA ALA A 158 14.60 -58.04 24.00
C ALA A 158 15.84 -58.47 23.22
N GLY A 159 15.89 -59.74 22.78
CA GLY A 159 16.94 -60.24 21.89
C GLY A 159 16.97 -59.51 20.54
N LEU A 160 15.80 -59.25 19.95
CA LEU A 160 15.68 -58.52 18.68
C LEU A 160 16.08 -57.06 18.82
N ALA A 161 15.69 -56.40 19.92
CA ALA A 161 16.08 -55.03 20.23
C ALA A 161 17.60 -54.92 20.48
N ALA A 162 18.18 -55.85 21.26
CA ALA A 162 19.61 -55.91 21.48
C ALA A 162 20.36 -56.16 20.16
N PHE A 163 19.87 -57.08 19.33
CA PHE A 163 20.43 -57.34 18.01
C PHE A 163 20.35 -56.09 17.10
N TRP A 164 19.24 -55.36 17.13
CA TRP A 164 19.07 -54.13 16.36
C TRP A 164 20.02 -53.03 16.82
N VAL A 165 20.16 -52.82 18.13
CA VAL A 165 21.13 -51.88 18.72
C VAL A 165 22.56 -52.26 18.37
N ILE A 166 22.93 -53.54 18.48
CA ILE A 166 24.26 -54.05 18.09
C ILE A 166 24.50 -53.87 16.59
N SER A 167 23.49 -54.12 15.77
CA SER A 167 23.54 -53.95 14.31
C SER A 167 23.80 -52.48 13.94
N ILE A 168 23.05 -51.54 14.53
CA ILE A 168 23.25 -50.10 14.35
C ILE A 168 24.63 -49.67 14.84
N TYR A 169 25.05 -50.13 16.02
CA TYR A 169 26.36 -49.81 16.56
C TYR A 169 27.48 -50.31 15.64
N ARG A 170 27.37 -51.55 15.14
CA ARG A 170 28.38 -52.15 14.25
C ARG A 170 28.41 -51.50 12.86
N LEU A 171 27.26 -51.14 12.30
CA LEU A 171 27.15 -50.49 10.98
C LEU A 171 27.58 -49.03 11.02
N SER A 172 27.24 -48.29 12.08
CA SER A 172 27.65 -46.88 12.23
C SER A 172 29.15 -46.74 12.48
N TYR A 173 29.76 -47.55 13.35
CA TYR A 173 31.18 -47.44 13.68
C TYR A 173 32.14 -48.03 12.62
N ARG A 174 31.73 -49.04 11.84
CA ARG A 174 32.60 -49.60 10.76
C ARG A 174 32.71 -48.68 9.54
N ARG A 175 31.73 -47.81 9.29
CA ARG A 175 31.78 -46.87 8.16
C ARG A 175 32.74 -45.69 8.41
N ILE A 176 33.03 -45.36 9.66
CA ILE A 176 33.92 -44.24 10.05
C ILE A 176 35.41 -44.63 10.01
N ARG A 177 35.77 -45.93 9.92
CA ARG A 177 37.17 -46.42 9.94
C ARG A 177 37.71 -46.85 8.56
N LYS A 178 37.08 -46.43 7.46
CA LYS A 178 37.58 -46.64 6.10
C LYS A 178 37.61 -45.30 5.34
N GLU A 179 38.41 -44.37 5.84
CA GLU A 179 39.14 -43.37 5.04
C GLU A 179 40.52 -43.21 5.68
#